data_AF-A0A7H4MUC2-F1
#
_entry.id   AF-A0A7H4MUC2-F1
#
_cell.length_a   1.000
_cell.length_b   1.000
_cell.length_c   1.000
_cell.angle_alpha   90.00
_cell.angle_beta   90.00
_cell.angle_gamma   90.00
#
_symmetry.space_group_name_H-M   'P 1'
#
loop_
_entity.id
_entity.type
_entity.pdbx_description
1 polymer ?
#
loop_
_entity_poly.entity_id
_entity_poly.type
_entity_poly.pdbx_seq_one_letter_code
_entity_poly.pdbx_strand_id
1 'polypeptide(L)'
;MQIHFIVHEVFEAPGAYLHWAQARGYGISWSRVYAGDSLPENANAFDMLVVLGGPQSPRTTLSECPWFDSHAEQRLIAQAIAAGRIVVGICLGSAAYR
;
A
#
# COMPACT_ATOMS: atom_id res chain seq x y z
N MET A 1 -15.80 -0.51 7.07
CA MET A 1 -14.33 -0.44 7.09
C MET A 1 -13.89 0.39 5.91
N GLN A 2 -12.81 1.15 6.09
CA GLN A 2 -12.11 1.85 5.03
C GLN A 2 -10.81 1.09 4.70
N ILE A 3 -10.69 0.63 3.46
CA ILE A 3 -9.53 -0.12 2.97
C ILE A 3 -8.73 0.80 2.05
N HIS A 4 -7.43 0.88 2.29
CA HIS A 4 -6.50 1.64 1.47
C HIS A 4 -5.52 0.71 0.77
N PHE A 5 -5.37 0.86 -0.54
CA PHE A 5 -4.46 0.07 -1.36
C PHE A 5 -3.28 0.93 -1.83
N ILE A 6 -2.06 0.46 -1.58
CA ILE A 6 -0.85 0.99 -2.23
C ILE A 6 -0.54 0.10 -3.43
N VAL A 7 -0.41 0.72 -4.61
CA VAL A 7 -0.20 0.04 -5.89
C VAL A 7 1.05 0.57 -6.57
N HIS A 8 2.05 -0.30 -6.77
CA HIS A 8 3.36 0.11 -7.26
C HIS A 8 3.51 0.09 -8.78
N GLU A 9 2.61 -0.58 -9.51
CA GLU A 9 2.60 -0.65 -10.97
C GLU A 9 1.20 -0.88 -11.56
N VAL A 10 1.00 -0.53 -12.84
CA VAL A 10 -0.30 -0.66 -13.52
C VAL A 10 -0.83 -2.09 -13.61
N PHE A 11 0.08 -3.08 -13.67
CA PHE A 11 -0.27 -4.50 -13.78
C PHE A 11 -0.46 -5.17 -12.41
N GLU A 12 -0.13 -4.50 -11.31
CA GLU A 12 -0.32 -5.01 -9.95
C GLU A 12 -1.77 -4.79 -9.54
N ALA A 13 -2.63 -5.73 -9.94
CA ALA A 13 -4.05 -5.65 -9.68
C ALA A 13 -4.38 -6.11 -8.25
N PRO A 14 -5.20 -5.37 -7.48
CA PRO A 14 -5.67 -5.77 -6.15
C PRO A 14 -6.54 -7.04 -6.17
N GLY A 15 -7.00 -7.47 -7.36
CA GLY A 15 -7.61 -8.77 -7.61
C GLY A 15 -8.70 -9.15 -6.60
N ALA A 16 -8.53 -10.31 -5.96
CA ALA A 16 -9.49 -10.85 -5.01
C ALA A 16 -9.80 -9.92 -3.82
N TYR A 17 -8.83 -9.10 -3.37
CA TYR A 17 -9.04 -8.17 -2.27
C TYR A 17 -10.00 -7.04 -2.64
N LEU A 18 -9.92 -6.52 -3.88
CA LEU A 18 -10.85 -5.50 -4.37
C LEU A 18 -12.27 -6.07 -4.44
N HIS A 19 -12.45 -7.23 -5.06
CA HIS A 19 -13.77 -7.86 -5.16
C HIS A 19 -14.37 -8.17 -3.78
N TRP A 20 -13.56 -8.68 -2.85
CA TRP A 20 -13.99 -8.93 -1.47
C TRP A 20 -14.43 -7.64 -0.76
N ALA A 21 -13.65 -6.56 -0.89
CA ALA A 21 -13.98 -5.26 -0.30
C ALA A 21 -15.28 -4.69 -0.87
N GLN A 22 -15.46 -4.76 -2.20
CA GLN A 22 -16.66 -4.31 -2.90
C GLN A 22 -17.89 -5.14 -2.50
N ALA A 23 -17.77 -6.47 -2.48
CA ALA A 23 -18.86 -7.37 -2.12
C ALA A 23 -19.38 -7.16 -0.68
N ARG A 24 -18.52 -6.65 0.21
CA ARG A 24 -18.88 -6.29 1.59
C ARG A 24 -19.31 -4.83 1.76
N GLY A 25 -19.31 -4.03 0.70
CA GLY A 25 -19.67 -2.61 0.77
C GLY A 25 -18.68 -1.77 1.59
N TYR A 26 -17.41 -2.19 1.67
CA TYR A 26 -16.39 -1.39 2.35
C TYR A 26 -15.98 -0.19 1.50
N GLY A 27 -15.57 0.88 2.18
CA GLY A 27 -15.00 2.04 1.52
C GLY A 27 -13.59 1.73 1.04
N ILE A 28 -13.23 2.26 -0.14
CA ILE A 28 -11.99 1.91 -0.84
C ILE A 28 -11.29 3.19 -1.26
N SER A 29 -9.97 3.23 -1.04
CA SER A 29 -9.08 4.32 -1.45
C SER A 29 -7.76 3.76 -1.95
N TRP A 30 -7.01 4.59 -2.68
CA TRP A 30 -5.84 4.15 -3.45
C TRP A 30 -4.71 5.17 -3.33
N SER A 31 -3.48 4.65 -3.32
CA SER A 31 -2.29 5.37 -3.75
C SER A 31 -1.65 4.57 -4.89
N ARG A 32 -1.95 4.95 -6.13
CA ARG A 32 -1.25 4.45 -7.32
C ARG A 32 0.03 5.25 -7.48
N VAL A 33 1.07 4.88 -6.74
CA VAL A 33 2.29 5.68 -6.65
C VAL A 33 2.94 5.86 -8.02
N TYR A 34 2.88 4.85 -8.89
CA TYR A 34 3.33 4.94 -10.29
C TYR A 34 2.60 6.01 -11.13
N ALA A 35 1.40 6.41 -10.72
CA ALA A 35 0.60 7.46 -11.36
C ALA A 35 0.73 8.82 -10.66
N GLY A 36 1.63 8.94 -9.67
CA GLY A 36 1.86 10.17 -8.92
C GLY A 36 0.90 10.38 -7.73
N ASP A 37 0.05 9.42 -7.39
CA ASP A 37 -0.78 9.50 -6.18
C ASP A 37 0.13 9.50 -4.94
N SER A 38 -0.16 10.42 -4.01
CA SER A 38 0.56 10.47 -2.73
C SER A 38 0.08 9.36 -1.79
N LEU A 39 0.98 8.91 -0.90
CA LEU A 39 0.60 8.08 0.25
C LEU A 39 -0.23 8.90 1.25
N PRO A 40 -1.12 8.26 2.04
CA PRO A 40 -1.75 8.90 3.18
C PRO A 40 -0.70 9.47 4.14
N GLU A 41 -0.96 10.67 4.68
CA GLU A 41 -0.07 11.30 5.67
C GLU A 41 0.09 10.47 6.94
N ASN A 42 -0.96 9.72 7.31
CA ASN A 42 -0.99 8.85 8.48
C ASN A 42 -2.08 7.78 8.37
N ALA A 43 -2.10 6.87 9.36
CA ALA A 43 -3.01 5.73 9.42
C ALA A 43 -4.45 6.04 9.90
N ASN A 44 -4.86 7.31 10.01
CA ASN A 44 -6.24 7.66 10.39
C ASN A 44 -7.22 7.53 9.23
N ALA A 45 -6.73 7.54 8.00
CA ALA A 45 -7.55 7.51 6.79
C ALA A 45 -8.10 6.11 6.44
N PHE A 46 -7.68 5.05 7.16
CA PHE A 46 -8.08 3.68 6.86
C PHE A 46 -8.12 2.78 8.10
N ASP A 47 -8.94 1.73 8.02
CA ASP A 47 -8.99 0.63 8.99
C ASP A 47 -8.06 -0.52 8.59
N MET A 48 -7.79 -0.64 7.29
CA MET A 48 -6.96 -1.69 6.71
C MET A 48 -6.09 -1.14 5.58
N LEU A 49 -4.80 -1.48 5.60
CA LEU A 49 -3.82 -1.17 4.58
C LEU A 49 -3.45 -2.44 3.81
N VAL A 50 -3.60 -2.41 2.49
CA VAL A 50 -3.15 -3.47 1.59
C VAL A 50 -2.02 -2.92 0.73
N VAL A 51 -0.87 -3.58 0.79
CA VAL A 51 0.34 -3.18 0.06
C VAL A 51 0.63 -4.23 -1.00
N LEU A 52 0.42 -3.88 -2.28
CA LEU A 52 0.57 -4.82 -3.39
C LEU A 52 2.04 -5.06 -3.75
N GLY A 53 2.28 -6.00 -4.66
CA GLY A 53 3.60 -6.24 -5.20
C GLY A 53 4.10 -5.10 -6.09
N GLY A 54 5.28 -5.29 -6.65
CA GLY A 54 5.89 -4.39 -7.63
C GLY A 54 7.26 -4.93 -8.05
N PRO A 55 7.80 -4.48 -9.19
CA PRO A 55 9.13 -4.88 -9.66
C PRO A 55 10.27 -4.29 -8.81
N GLN A 56 9.97 -3.32 -7.95
CA GLN A 56 10.94 -2.66 -7.10
C GLN A 56 11.48 -3.61 -6.01
N SER A 57 12.55 -3.19 -5.35
CA SER A 57 13.06 -3.82 -4.14
C SER A 57 13.05 -2.80 -3.00
N PRO A 58 13.13 -3.21 -1.73
CA PRO A 58 13.13 -2.27 -0.59
C PRO A 58 14.36 -1.33 -0.60
N ARG A 59 15.39 -1.69 -1.36
CA ARG A 59 16.63 -0.93 -1.57
C ARG A 59 16.58 -0.02 -2.80
N THR A 60 15.52 -0.10 -3.60
CA THR A 60 15.33 0.77 -4.76
C THR A 60 15.27 2.21 -4.29
N THR A 61 16.14 3.03 -4.87
CA THR A 61 16.27 4.45 -4.55
C THR A 61 15.30 5.29 -5.37
N LEU A 62 15.00 6.51 -4.90
CA LEU A 62 14.20 7.47 -5.67
C LEU A 62 14.85 7.86 -7.01
N SER A 63 16.18 7.77 -7.13
CA SER A 63 16.85 7.98 -8.42
C SER A 63 16.59 6.85 -9.43
N GLU A 64 16.38 5.62 -8.95
CA GLU A 64 16.06 4.47 -9.80
C GLU A 64 14.56 4.40 -10.11
N CYS A 65 13.72 4.79 -9.15
CA CYS A 65 12.27 4.79 -9.27
C CYS A 65 11.68 5.99 -8.51
N PRO A 66 11.47 7.15 -9.19
CA PRO A 66 11.08 8.41 -8.54
C PRO A 66 9.77 8.39 -7.77
N TRP A 67 8.90 7.42 -8.05
CA TRP A 67 7.61 7.28 -7.40
C TRP A 67 7.61 6.26 -6.25
N PHE A 68 8.69 5.51 -6.04
CA PHE A 68 8.77 4.50 -5.00
C PHE A 68 9.62 4.98 -3.82
N ASP A 69 8.98 5.64 -2.85
CA ASP A 69 9.59 6.00 -1.57
C ASP A 69 9.37 4.86 -0.55
N SER A 70 10.28 3.88 -0.55
CA SER A 70 10.21 2.73 0.36
C SER A 70 10.22 3.14 1.83
N HIS A 71 10.89 4.25 2.17
CA HIS A 71 10.92 4.76 3.55
C HIS A 71 9.58 5.37 3.96
N ALA A 72 8.88 6.06 3.05
CA ALA A 72 7.53 6.58 3.33
C ALA A 72 6.52 5.46 3.55
N GLU A 73 6.57 4.40 2.74
CA GLU A 73 5.70 3.23 2.94
C GLU A 73 5.98 2.53 4.27
N GLN A 74 7.26 2.31 4.61
CA GLN A 74 7.67 1.76 5.91
C GLN A 74 7.13 2.58 7.08
N ARG A 75 7.21 3.91 6.99
CA ARG A 75 6.65 4.80 8.03
C ARG A 75 5.13 4.64 8.15
N LEU A 76 4.41 4.62 7.04
CA LEU A 76 2.95 4.48 7.06
C LEU A 76 2.52 3.11 7.62
N ILE A 77 3.24 2.04 7.27
CA ILE A 77 3.00 0.69 7.81
C ILE A 77 3.25 0.65 9.31
N ALA A 78 4.36 1.22 9.78
CA ALA A 78 4.66 1.28 11.21
C ALA A 78 3.58 2.05 11.99
N GLN A 79 3.10 3.17 11.43
CA GLN A 79 1.98 3.92 12.00
C GLN A 79 0.68 3.10 12.01
N ALA A 80 0.39 2.36 10.93
CA ALA A 80 -0.78 1.50 10.86
C ALA A 80 -0.76 0.40 11.93
N ILE A 81 0.39 -0.26 12.12
CA ILE A 81 0.59 -1.27 13.16
C ILE A 81 0.42 -0.65 14.55
N ALA A 82 1.06 0.49 14.81
CA ALA A 82 0.97 1.17 16.10
C ALA A 82 -0.46 1.63 16.44
N ALA A 83 -1.25 1.99 15.43
CA ALA A 83 -2.66 2.36 15.57
C ALA A 83 -3.62 1.15 15.59
N GLY A 84 -3.12 -0.08 15.57
CA GLY A 84 -3.94 -1.29 15.58
C GLY A 84 -4.73 -1.53 14.29
N ARG A 85 -4.30 -0.94 13.17
CA ARG A 85 -4.91 -1.17 11.84
C ARG A 85 -4.48 -2.53 11.29
N ILE A 86 -5.31 -3.10 10.43
CA ILE A 86 -4.98 -4.34 9.72
C ILE A 86 -3.98 -4.01 8.61
N VAL A 87 -2.86 -4.74 8.52
CA VAL A 87 -1.88 -4.58 7.44
C VAL A 87 -1.70 -5.90 6.71
N VAL A 88 -1.85 -5.88 5.38
CA VAL A 88 -1.64 -7.04 4.51
C VAL A 88 -0.63 -6.67 3.42
N GLY A 89 0.48 -7.39 3.37
CA GLY A 89 1.49 -7.24 2.32
C GLY A 89 1.47 -8.40 1.33
N ILE A 90 1.58 -8.12 0.04
CA ILE A 90 1.59 -9.13 -1.04
C ILE A 90 2.91 -9.04 -1.82
N CYS A 91 3.58 -10.17 -2.02
CA CYS A 91 4.85 -10.27 -2.76
C CYS A 91 5.93 -9.30 -2.21
N LEU A 92 6.34 -8.27 -2.96
CA LEU A 92 7.24 -7.22 -2.50
C LEU A 92 6.75 -6.62 -1.16
N GLY A 93 5.44 -6.43 -1.04
CA GLY A 93 4.80 -5.95 0.18
C GLY A 93 4.98 -6.85 1.40
N SER A 94 5.44 -8.10 1.25
CA SER A 94 5.81 -8.98 2.36
C SER A 94 7.31 -8.97 2.69
N ALA A 95 8.15 -8.61 1.72
CA ALA A 95 9.61 -8.64 1.84
C ALA A 95 10.22 -7.28 2.21
N ALA A 96 9.48 -6.18 1.99
CA ALA A 96 9.98 -4.82 2.18
C ALA A 96 10.04 -4.31 3.61
N TYR A 97 9.52 -5.07 4.58
CA TYR A 97 9.19 -4.53 5.89
C TYR A 97 9.64 -5.43 7.06
N ARG A 98 10.80 -6.11 6.92
CA ARG A 98 11.49 -6.77 8.03
C ARG A 98 12.47 -5.84 8.72
#